data_AF-A0A843HI88-F1
#
_entry.id   AF-A0A843HI88-F1
#
_cell.length_a   1.000
_cell.length_b   1.000
_cell.length_c   1.000
_cell.angle_alpha   90.00
_cell.angle_beta   90.00
_cell.angle_gamma   90.00
#
_symmetry.space_group_name_H-M   'P 1'
#
loop_
_entity.id
_entity.type
_entity.pdbx_description
1 polymer ?
#
loop_
_entity_poly.entity_id
_entity_poly.type
_entity_poly.pdbx_seq_one_letter_code
_entity_poly.pdbx_strand_id
1 'polypeptide(L)'
;MGNRIICTLFFVCVVAFAMAQTKEQVRKELKRQNIPHSEIVLAQARLETGNFKSDKCRKHHNLFGIKHNGKYAKYPNWQSSIHDYKKRISSRYKGGDYMLFLKKIGYAKDPNYNKKLKNIIKYENKD
;
A
#
# COMPACT_ATOMS: atom_id res chain seq x y z
N MET A 1 -27.47 -7.30 47.86
CA MET A 1 -26.74 -6.25 47.12
C MET A 1 -25.26 -6.54 47.26
N GLY A 2 -24.59 -6.91 46.18
CA GLY A 2 -23.17 -7.31 46.21
C GLY A 2 -22.69 -7.60 44.80
N ASN A 3 -22.54 -6.55 43.99
CA ASN A 3 -21.98 -6.67 42.64
C ASN A 3 -20.48 -6.97 42.75
N ARG A 4 -20.11 -8.19 42.35
CA ARG A 4 -18.71 -8.58 42.15
C ARG A 4 -18.20 -7.95 40.86
N ILE A 5 -17.34 -6.95 41.02
CA ILE A 5 -16.53 -6.35 39.97
C ILE A 5 -15.32 -7.25 39.70
N ILE A 6 -14.77 -7.11 38.49
CA ILE A 6 -13.44 -7.56 38.02
C ILE A 6 -13.50 -8.80 37.12
N CYS A 7 -13.97 -8.58 35.89
CA CYS A 7 -13.56 -9.32 34.70
C CYS A 7 -13.07 -8.31 33.67
N THR A 8 -11.86 -7.79 33.86
CA THR A 8 -11.23 -6.86 32.91
C THR A 8 -9.72 -7.00 32.96
N LEU A 9 -9.20 -7.92 32.15
CA LEU A 9 -7.95 -7.69 31.42
C LEU A 9 -8.18 -8.11 29.97
N PHE A 10 -9.19 -7.45 29.38
CA PHE A 10 -9.34 -7.35 27.95
C PHE A 10 -8.27 -6.37 27.46
N PHE A 11 -7.53 -6.79 26.44
CA PHE A 11 -6.92 -5.89 25.47
C PHE A 11 -5.88 -4.92 26.05
N VAL A 12 -4.62 -5.36 26.08
CA VAL A 12 -3.52 -4.42 25.84
C VAL A 12 -3.78 -3.87 24.44
N CYS A 13 -4.45 -2.71 24.42
CA CYS A 13 -4.53 -1.82 23.29
C CYS A 13 -3.07 -1.49 22.94
N VAL A 14 -2.49 -2.27 22.02
CA VAL A 14 -1.26 -1.91 21.34
C VAL A 14 -1.59 -0.60 20.67
N VAL A 15 -1.20 0.48 21.35
CA VAL A 15 -1.37 1.85 20.94
C VAL A 15 -0.93 1.91 19.49
N ALA A 16 -1.90 2.04 18.59
CA ALA A 16 -1.69 2.10 17.15
C ALA A 16 -1.02 3.43 16.84
N PHE A 17 0.27 3.51 17.14
CA PHE A 17 1.11 4.60 16.71
C PHE A 17 1.18 4.47 15.19
N ALA A 18 0.43 5.33 14.49
CA ALA A 18 0.46 5.52 13.06
C ALA A 18 1.83 6.10 12.65
N MET A 19 2.88 5.31 12.82
CA MET A 19 4.22 5.66 12.39
C MET A 19 4.28 5.51 10.87
N ALA A 20 4.89 6.50 10.22
CA ALA A 20 5.14 6.47 8.79
C ALA A 20 5.80 5.14 8.40
N GLN A 21 5.23 4.44 7.42
CA GLN A 21 5.79 3.17 6.98
C GLN A 21 7.14 3.36 6.29
N THR A 22 8.13 2.57 6.68
CA THR A 22 9.43 2.52 6.01
C THR A 22 9.35 1.68 4.73
N LYS A 23 10.30 1.89 3.81
CA LYS A 23 10.46 1.08 2.60
C LYS A 23 10.49 -0.43 2.93
N GLU A 24 11.24 -0.81 3.96
CA GLU A 24 11.40 -2.20 4.37
C GLU A 24 10.13 -2.80 4.97
N GLN A 25 9.37 -2.03 5.75
CA GLN A 25 8.08 -2.47 6.27
C GLN A 25 7.10 -2.73 5.13
N VAL A 26 7.00 -1.82 4.16
CA VAL A 26 6.14 -1.99 2.98
C VAL A 26 6.57 -3.20 2.17
N ARG A 27 7.87 -3.36 1.91
CA ARG A 27 8.42 -4.52 1.19
C ARG A 27 8.06 -5.85 1.88
N LYS A 28 8.26 -5.93 3.20
CA LYS A 28 7.94 -7.13 3.99
C LYS A 28 6.44 -7.44 3.91
N GLU A 29 5.60 -6.43 3.99
CA GLU A 29 4.15 -6.58 3.95
C GLU A 29 3.64 -6.99 2.55
N LEU A 30 4.19 -6.43 1.47
CA LEU A 30 3.88 -6.84 0.10
C LEU A 30 4.18 -8.33 -0.11
N LYS A 31 5.32 -8.81 0.40
CA LYS A 31 5.68 -10.23 0.39
C LYS A 31 4.72 -11.06 1.24
N ARG A 32 4.45 -10.62 2.48
CA ARG A 32 3.51 -11.29 3.41
C ARG A 32 2.12 -11.47 2.81
N GLN A 33 1.65 -10.49 2.05
CA GLN A 33 0.35 -10.53 1.39
C GLN A 33 0.40 -11.21 0.00
N ASN A 34 1.53 -11.77 -0.43
CA ASN A 34 1.70 -12.42 -1.73
C ASN A 34 1.31 -11.52 -2.92
N ILE A 35 1.81 -10.29 -2.91
CA ILE A 35 1.62 -9.36 -4.03
C ILE A 35 2.55 -9.78 -5.19
N PRO A 36 2.02 -9.97 -6.41
CA PRO A 36 2.85 -10.26 -7.57
C PRO A 36 3.69 -9.04 -7.92
N HIS A 37 4.94 -9.27 -8.35
CA HIS A 37 5.89 -8.21 -8.72
C HIS A 37 6.06 -7.17 -7.62
N SER A 38 6.33 -7.64 -6.40
CA SER A 38 6.35 -6.83 -5.19
C SER A 38 7.33 -5.64 -5.26
N GLU A 39 8.41 -5.76 -6.00
CA GLU A 39 9.38 -4.71 -6.31
C GLU A 39 8.78 -3.59 -7.18
N ILE A 40 7.97 -3.93 -8.17
CA ILE A 40 7.25 -2.94 -8.98
C ILE A 40 6.20 -2.24 -8.11
N VAL A 41 5.44 -3.02 -7.32
CA VAL A 41 4.40 -2.46 -6.45
C VAL A 41 4.98 -1.60 -5.33
N LEU A 42 6.18 -1.92 -4.82
CA LEU A 42 6.92 -1.06 -3.89
C LEU A 42 7.30 0.28 -4.55
N ALA A 43 7.79 0.24 -5.79
CA ALA A 43 8.09 1.46 -6.54
C ALA A 43 6.84 2.31 -6.78
N GLN A 44 5.68 1.69 -7.04
CA GLN A 44 4.39 2.38 -7.10
C GLN A 44 4.07 3.07 -5.78
N ALA A 45 4.15 2.34 -4.66
CA ALA A 45 3.87 2.91 -3.35
C ALA A 45 4.77 4.11 -3.05
N ARG A 46 6.05 4.08 -3.42
CA ARG A 46 6.96 5.22 -3.28
C ARG A 46 6.59 6.39 -4.19
N LEU A 47 6.26 6.12 -5.45
CA LEU A 47 5.89 7.14 -6.42
C LEU A 47 4.62 7.88 -5.97
N GLU A 48 3.57 7.15 -5.61
CA GLU A 48 2.28 7.71 -5.21
C GLU A 48 2.36 8.52 -3.91
N THR A 49 3.26 8.13 -3.01
CA THR A 49 3.37 8.73 -1.67
C THR A 49 4.47 9.78 -1.55
N GLY A 50 5.30 9.97 -2.59
CA GLY A 50 6.49 10.82 -2.53
C GLY A 50 7.51 10.29 -1.52
N ASN A 51 7.93 9.03 -1.66
CA ASN A 51 8.81 8.31 -0.72
C ASN A 51 8.24 8.21 0.70
N PHE A 52 6.93 7.97 0.82
CA PHE A 52 6.20 7.89 2.09
C PHE A 52 6.17 9.19 2.91
N LYS A 53 6.53 10.33 2.29
CA LYS A 53 6.62 11.64 2.95
C LYS A 53 5.39 12.53 2.74
N SER A 54 4.44 12.17 1.89
CA SER A 54 3.26 13.01 1.66
C SER A 54 2.23 12.96 2.79
N ASP A 55 1.59 14.10 3.08
CA ASP A 55 0.53 14.22 4.09
C ASP A 55 -0.68 13.32 3.79
N LYS A 56 -1.04 13.19 2.50
CA LYS A 56 -2.16 12.36 2.06
C LYS A 56 -1.92 10.87 2.38
N CYS A 57 -0.68 10.41 2.22
CA CYS A 57 -0.27 9.08 2.62
C CYS A 57 -0.43 8.86 4.13
N ARG A 58 0.00 9.83 4.95
CA ARG A 58 -0.11 9.75 6.42
C ARG A 58 -1.55 9.85 6.93
N LYS A 59 -2.39 10.68 6.31
CA LYS A 59 -3.77 10.93 6.76
C LYS A 59 -4.79 9.88 6.29
N HIS A 60 -4.60 9.32 5.11
CA HIS A 60 -5.57 8.37 4.52
C HIS A 60 -5.07 6.92 4.50
N HIS A 61 -3.81 6.69 4.89
CA HIS A 61 -3.14 5.39 4.85
C HIS A 61 -3.26 4.70 3.48
N ASN A 62 -3.33 5.49 2.40
CA ASN A 62 -3.54 5.00 1.04
C ASN A 62 -2.23 5.08 0.27
N LEU A 63 -1.53 3.95 0.17
CA LEU A 63 -0.24 3.84 -0.50
C LEU A 63 -0.30 3.99 -2.02
N PHE A 64 -1.45 3.75 -2.62
CA PHE A 64 -1.57 3.50 -4.07
C PHE A 64 -2.46 4.51 -4.79
N GLY A 65 -2.95 5.53 -4.07
CA GLY A 65 -3.87 6.51 -4.64
C GLY A 65 -5.22 5.92 -5.06
N ILE A 66 -5.60 4.74 -4.53
CA ILE A 66 -6.83 4.03 -4.94
C ILE A 66 -8.05 4.90 -4.68
N LYS A 67 -8.95 4.96 -5.67
CA LYS A 67 -10.24 5.65 -5.58
C LYS A 67 -11.41 4.68 -5.63
N HIS A 68 -12.40 4.93 -4.79
CA HIS A 68 -13.69 4.23 -4.76
C HIS A 68 -14.75 5.27 -5.12
N ASN A 69 -15.54 4.99 -6.17
CA ASN A 69 -16.61 5.88 -6.65
C ASN A 69 -16.14 7.34 -6.83
N GLY A 70 -14.95 7.52 -7.43
CA GLY A 70 -14.34 8.83 -7.69
C GLY A 70 -13.63 9.49 -6.50
N LYS A 71 -13.79 8.97 -5.27
CA LYS A 71 -13.18 9.52 -4.05
C LYS A 71 -11.97 8.71 -3.62
N TYR A 72 -10.96 9.35 -3.04
CA TYR A 72 -9.80 8.64 -2.47
C TYR A 72 -10.25 7.72 -1.32
N ALA A 73 -9.85 6.46 -1.39
CA ALA A 73 -10.05 5.51 -0.30
C ALA A 73 -9.26 5.95 0.94
N LYS A 74 -9.85 5.70 2.11
CA LYS A 74 -9.22 5.87 3.42
C LYS A 74 -9.19 4.51 4.11
N TYR A 75 -8.09 4.20 4.77
CA TYR A 75 -7.89 2.91 5.42
C TYR A 75 -7.57 3.08 6.90
N PRO A 76 -7.91 2.09 7.74
CA PRO A 76 -7.53 2.12 9.16
C PRO A 76 -6.01 2.08 9.35
N ASN A 77 -5.28 1.42 8.45
CA ASN A 77 -3.82 1.37 8.42
C ASN A 77 -3.30 1.15 6.99
N TRP A 78 -1.99 1.36 6.78
CA TRP A 78 -1.40 1.29 5.43
C TRP A 78 -1.38 -0.15 4.88
N GLN A 79 -1.31 -1.17 5.74
CA GLN A 79 -1.40 -2.58 5.35
C GLN A 79 -2.74 -2.92 4.70
N SER A 80 -3.83 -2.30 5.18
CA SER A 80 -5.17 -2.46 4.59
C SER A 80 -5.24 -1.91 3.17
N SER A 81 -4.43 -0.89 2.84
CA SER A 81 -4.33 -0.40 1.46
C SER A 81 -3.63 -1.40 0.53
N ILE A 82 -2.68 -2.19 1.04
CA ILE A 82 -2.04 -3.30 0.29
C ILE A 82 -3.06 -4.41 0.05
N HIS A 83 -3.89 -4.71 1.04
CA HIS A 83 -4.95 -5.71 0.90
C HIS A 83 -5.98 -5.29 -0.15
N ASP A 84 -6.40 -4.02 -0.17
CA ASP A 84 -7.31 -3.51 -1.21
C ASP A 84 -6.65 -3.50 -2.59
N TYR A 85 -5.36 -3.12 -2.68
CA TYR A 85 -4.59 -3.24 -3.92
C TYR A 85 -4.58 -4.67 -4.45
N LYS A 86 -4.35 -5.66 -3.58
CA LYS A 86 -4.39 -7.08 -3.95
C LYS A 86 -5.74 -7.46 -4.57
N LYS A 87 -6.82 -7.10 -3.89
CA LYS A 87 -8.19 -7.46 -4.28
C LYS A 87 -8.63 -6.79 -5.58
N ARG A 88 -8.26 -5.53 -5.81
CA ARG A 88 -8.78 -4.73 -6.92
C ARG A 88 -7.85 -4.69 -8.14
N ILE A 89 -6.56 -4.72 -7.91
CA ILE A 89 -5.54 -4.58 -8.96
C ILE A 89 -4.88 -5.93 -9.20
N SER A 90 -4.22 -6.51 -8.19
CA SER A 90 -3.46 -7.75 -8.39
C SER A 90 -4.32 -8.94 -8.83
N SER A 91 -5.57 -9.04 -8.39
CA SER A 91 -6.50 -10.11 -8.80
C SER A 91 -6.81 -10.14 -10.31
N ARG A 92 -6.64 -8.98 -10.99
CA ARG A 92 -6.84 -8.82 -12.43
C ARG A 92 -5.61 -9.22 -13.24
N TYR A 93 -4.45 -9.37 -12.60
CA TYR A 93 -3.22 -9.78 -13.26
C TYR A 93 -3.25 -11.29 -13.56
N LYS A 94 -3.00 -11.66 -14.82
CA LYS A 94 -3.10 -13.05 -15.32
C LYS A 94 -1.76 -13.62 -15.80
N GLY A 95 -0.64 -12.99 -15.46
CA GLY A 95 0.69 -13.32 -15.97
C GLY A 95 1.19 -12.37 -17.06
N GLY A 96 2.46 -12.51 -17.43
CA GLY A 96 3.14 -11.69 -18.43
C GLY A 96 3.86 -10.46 -17.86
N ASP A 97 4.08 -9.45 -18.71
CA ASP A 97 4.74 -8.21 -18.30
C ASP A 97 3.82 -7.35 -17.42
N TYR A 98 4.24 -7.08 -16.18
CA TYR A 98 3.45 -6.34 -15.21
C TYR A 98 3.26 -4.86 -15.59
N MET A 99 4.25 -4.23 -16.22
CA MET A 99 4.17 -2.83 -16.67
C MET A 99 3.16 -2.67 -17.81
N LEU A 100 3.11 -3.64 -18.71
CA LEU A 100 2.10 -3.73 -19.77
C LEU A 100 0.71 -3.96 -19.16
N PHE A 101 0.60 -4.82 -18.15
CA PHE A 101 -0.64 -4.99 -17.38
C PHE A 101 -1.13 -3.67 -16.78
N LEU A 102 -0.27 -2.92 -16.07
CA LEU A 102 -0.62 -1.62 -15.49
C LEU A 102 -1.11 -0.61 -16.54
N LYS A 103 -0.46 -0.58 -17.70
CA LYS A 103 -0.88 0.25 -18.85
C LYS A 103 -2.25 -0.17 -19.37
N LYS A 104 -2.47 -1.47 -19.58
CA LYS A 104 -3.74 -2.02 -20.11
C LYS A 104 -4.93 -1.74 -19.20
N ILE A 105 -4.75 -1.81 -17.89
CA ILE A 105 -5.84 -1.51 -16.94
C ILE A 105 -6.06 -0.01 -16.70
N GLY A 106 -5.28 0.86 -17.35
CA GLY A 106 -5.36 2.30 -17.18
C GLY A 106 -5.02 2.75 -15.77
N TYR A 107 -4.04 2.12 -15.11
CA TYR A 107 -3.70 2.39 -13.71
C TYR A 107 -3.43 3.89 -13.45
N ALA A 108 -2.68 4.52 -14.34
CA ALA A 108 -2.37 5.94 -14.30
C ALA A 108 -2.65 6.60 -15.65
N LYS A 109 -3.09 7.86 -15.62
CA LYS A 109 -3.28 8.69 -16.83
C LYS A 109 -1.96 9.23 -17.40
N ASP A 110 -0.93 9.32 -16.58
CA ASP A 110 0.38 9.83 -16.99
C ASP A 110 1.04 8.87 -17.99
N PRO A 111 1.30 9.30 -19.25
CA PRO A 111 1.95 8.43 -20.24
C PRO A 111 3.38 8.03 -19.82
N ASN A 112 4.02 8.79 -18.93
CA ASN A 112 5.36 8.53 -18.42
C ASN A 112 5.38 7.66 -17.15
N TYR A 113 4.23 7.16 -16.68
CA TYR A 113 4.13 6.42 -15.42
C TYR A 113 5.11 5.24 -15.34
N ASN A 114 5.11 4.37 -16.37
CA ASN A 114 6.01 3.22 -16.40
C ASN A 114 7.49 3.63 -16.47
N LYS A 115 7.81 4.76 -17.12
CA LYS A 115 9.18 5.31 -17.16
C LYS A 115 9.62 5.75 -15.77
N LYS A 116 8.74 6.44 -15.02
CA LYS A 116 9.01 6.85 -13.63
C LYS A 116 9.23 5.63 -12.72
N LEU A 117 8.41 4.59 -12.85
CA LEU A 117 8.60 3.35 -12.08
C LEU A 117 9.93 2.67 -12.38
N LYS A 118 10.29 2.52 -13.66
CA LYS A 118 11.58 1.94 -14.07
C LYS A 118 12.76 2.70 -13.47
N ASN A 119 12.69 4.03 -13.43
CA ASN A 119 13.73 4.85 -12.80
C ASN A 119 13.83 4.54 -11.31
N ILE A 120 12.71 4.51 -10.58
CA ILE A 120 12.71 4.20 -9.14
C ILE A 120 13.31 2.80 -8.88
N ILE A 121 12.90 1.78 -9.62
CA ILE A 121 13.42 0.41 -9.48
C ILE A 121 14.92 0.36 -9.75
N LYS A 122 15.39 1.07 -10.79
CA LYS A 122 16.83 1.14 -11.11
C LYS A 122 17.65 1.73 -9.95
N TYR A 123 17.13 2.73 -9.24
CA TYR A 123 17.80 3.26 -8.05
C TYR A 123 17.74 2.28 -6.87
N GLU A 124 16.65 1.53 -6.71
CA GLU A 124 16.54 0.54 -5.62
C GLU A 124 17.50 -0.63 -5.75
N ASN A 125 17.86 -1.04 -6.96
CA ASN A 125 18.78 -2.17 -7.19
C ASN A 125 20.26 -1.77 -7.10
N LYS A 126 20.56 -0.50 -6.85
CA LYS A 126 21.93 0.01 -6.67
C LYS A 126 22.32 0.18 -5.20
N ASP A 127 21.35 0.12 -4.30
CA ASP A 127 21.51 0.18 -2.84
C ASP A 127 21.61 -1.24 -2.26
#